data_AF-A0A8S2AZB4-F1
#
_entry.id   AF-A0A8S2AZB4-F1
#
_cell.length_a   1.000
_cell.length_b   1.000
_cell.length_c   1.000
_cell.angle_alpha   90.00
_cell.angle_beta   90.00
_cell.angle_gamma   90.00
#
_symmetry.space_group_name_H-M   'P 1'
#
loop_
_entity.id
_entity.type
_entity.pdbx_description
1 polymer ?
#
loop_
_entity_poly.entity_id
_entity_poly.type
_entity_poly.pdbx_seq_one_letter_code
_entity_poly.pdbx_strand_id
1 'polypeptide(L)'
;MPELKEADISVMGDIEKDTESLLKSITTVKRLTLRVRETVVYPDCIFFSQLENLKVYICSKNWSKLLVHLLKGSPHLRILDLEADKNYKQVSWSKNQSSVPKYFLNSLETFKFKGYNSKDEEDRDFMSLIFKHARCLKSTSILHG
;
A
#
# COMPACT_ATOMS: atom_id res chain seq x y z
N MET A 1 -1.34 -24.75 12.79
CA MET A 1 -1.84 -23.36 12.97
C MET A 1 -3.04 -23.19 12.06
N PRO A 2 -4.15 -22.60 12.50
CA PRO A 2 -5.23 -22.26 11.58
C PRO A 2 -4.69 -21.34 10.47
N GLU A 3 -5.07 -21.61 9.22
CA GLU A 3 -4.69 -20.77 8.08
C GLU A 3 -5.46 -19.45 8.14
N LEU A 4 -4.80 -18.39 8.60
CA LEU A 4 -5.34 -17.03 8.54
C LEU A 4 -5.37 -16.58 7.07
N LYS A 5 -6.56 -16.52 6.47
CA LYS A 5 -6.74 -16.15 5.05
C LYS A 5 -6.85 -14.64 4.84
N GLU A 6 -7.29 -13.91 5.86
CA GLU A 6 -7.59 -12.48 5.79
C GLU A 6 -7.23 -11.79 7.09
N ALA A 7 -6.71 -10.56 6.99
CA ALA A 7 -6.44 -9.69 8.11
C ALA A 7 -6.86 -8.24 7.79
N ASP A 8 -7.41 -7.55 8.80
CA ASP A 8 -7.70 -6.12 8.77
C ASP A 8 -6.95 -5.46 9.92
N ILE A 9 -6.05 -4.54 9.59
CA ILE A 9 -5.17 -3.87 10.56
C ILE A 9 -5.38 -2.37 10.44
N SER A 10 -5.74 -1.76 11.56
CA SER A 10 -5.75 -0.31 11.74
C SER A 10 -4.58 0.13 12.60
N VAL A 11 -3.63 0.85 12.01
CA VAL A 11 -2.47 1.40 12.73
C VAL A 11 -2.82 2.81 13.20
N MET A 12 -2.85 3.01 14.52
CA MET A 12 -3.19 4.29 15.16
C MET A 12 -2.06 4.72 16.10
N GLY A 13 -1.39 5.84 15.80
CA GLY A 13 -0.35 6.47 16.64
C GLY A 13 1.07 5.90 16.47
N ASP A 14 2.00 6.40 17.30
CA ASP A 14 3.43 6.04 17.36
C ASP A 14 3.67 4.61 17.89
N ILE A 15 3.18 3.59 17.18
CA ILE A 15 3.28 2.18 17.58
C ILE A 15 4.00 1.35 16.51
N GLU A 16 5.09 1.89 15.98
CA GLU A 16 5.85 1.31 14.85
C GLU A 16 6.28 -0.14 15.11
N LYS A 17 6.83 -0.41 16.30
CA LYS A 17 7.33 -1.76 16.67
C LYS A 17 6.22 -2.80 16.74
N ASP A 18 5.06 -2.45 17.29
CA ASP A 18 3.95 -3.40 17.42
C ASP A 18 3.34 -3.68 16.05
N THR A 19 3.34 -2.69 15.16
CA THR A 19 2.89 -2.85 13.78
C THR A 19 3.79 -3.80 12.99
N GLU A 20 5.12 -3.64 13.09
CA GLU A 20 6.07 -4.53 12.41
C GLU A 20 5.94 -5.98 12.91
N SER A 21 5.89 -6.17 14.23
CA SER A 21 5.71 -7.48 14.85
C SER A 21 4.41 -8.16 14.37
N LEU A 22 3.32 -7.39 14.34
CA LEU A 22 2.03 -7.88 13.90
C LEU A 22 2.04 -8.26 12.42
N LEU A 23 2.60 -7.43 11.54
CA LEU A 23 2.73 -7.75 10.11
C LEU A 23 3.60 -8.99 9.86
N LYS A 24 4.69 -9.18 10.62
CA LYS A 24 5.51 -10.40 10.56
C LYS A 24 4.73 -11.66 10.95
N SER A 25 3.83 -11.54 11.92
CA SER A 25 3.00 -12.66 12.38
C SER A 25 1.92 -13.11 11.38
N ILE A 26 1.59 -12.26 10.41
CA ILE A 26 0.53 -12.51 9.42
C ILE A 26 1.05 -12.62 7.97
N THR A 27 2.32 -12.95 7.77
CA THR A 27 2.95 -13.03 6.43
C THR A 27 2.33 -14.05 5.47
N THR A 28 1.52 -14.99 5.97
CA THR A 28 0.85 -16.04 5.19
C THR A 28 -0.55 -15.65 4.72
N VAL A 29 -1.05 -14.45 5.03
CA VAL A 29 -2.40 -14.04 4.61
C VAL A 29 -2.51 -13.89 3.10
N LYS A 30 -3.69 -14.20 2.56
CA LYS A 30 -4.02 -13.98 1.14
C LYS A 30 -4.63 -12.62 0.89
N ARG A 31 -5.33 -12.07 1.89
CA ARG A 31 -6.01 -10.78 1.82
C ARG A 31 -5.61 -9.92 3.01
N LEU A 32 -5.22 -8.69 2.74
CA LEU A 32 -4.81 -7.75 3.76
C LEU A 32 -5.48 -6.40 3.53
N THR A 33 -6.14 -5.87 4.55
CA THR A 33 -6.61 -4.49 4.60
C THR A 33 -5.77 -3.72 5.61
N LEU A 34 -5.18 -2.59 5.20
CA LEU A 34 -4.38 -1.73 6.05
C LEU A 34 -4.97 -0.32 6.10
N ARG A 35 -5.00 0.28 7.29
CA ARG A 35 -5.28 1.71 7.46
C ARG A 35 -4.05 2.38 8.08
N VAL A 36 -3.47 3.33 7.34
CA VAL A 36 -2.14 3.89 7.63
C VAL A 36 -2.25 5.39 7.93
N ARG A 37 -2.11 5.76 9.20
CA ARG A 37 -2.28 7.13 9.71
C ARG A 37 -0.98 7.92 9.89
N GLU A 38 0.15 7.26 10.06
CA GLU A 38 1.49 7.86 10.12
C GLU A 38 2.49 7.00 9.36
N THR A 39 3.61 7.59 8.94
CA THR A 39 4.64 6.87 8.17
C THR A 39 5.38 5.92 9.07
N VAL A 40 4.85 4.71 9.22
CA VAL A 40 5.57 3.61 9.87
C VAL A 40 6.81 3.31 9.05
N VAL A 41 7.96 3.50 9.68
CA VAL A 41 9.27 3.34 9.09
C VAL A 41 9.58 1.82 8.93
N TYR A 42 9.52 1.35 7.68
CA TYR A 42 10.12 0.15 7.05
C TYR A 42 9.42 -1.22 7.06
N PRO A 43 8.97 -1.68 5.86
CA PRO A 43 8.74 -3.09 5.53
C PRO A 43 9.88 -3.80 4.77
N ASP A 44 11.11 -3.26 4.72
CA ASP A 44 12.20 -3.87 3.92
C ASP A 44 12.49 -5.35 4.27
N CYS A 45 12.01 -5.84 5.43
CA CYS A 45 12.13 -7.22 5.89
C CYS A 45 10.80 -8.01 5.96
N ILE A 46 9.67 -7.49 5.46
CA ILE A 46 8.38 -8.18 5.53
C ILE A 46 8.03 -8.77 4.16
N PHE A 47 7.94 -10.09 4.10
CA PHE A 47 7.64 -10.83 2.89
C PHE A 47 6.30 -11.56 3.00
N PHE A 48 5.32 -11.07 2.26
CA PHE A 48 4.00 -11.69 2.15
C PHE A 48 3.98 -12.71 1.00
N SER A 49 4.42 -13.93 1.31
CA SER A 49 4.56 -15.02 0.33
C SER A 49 3.25 -15.46 -0.32
N GLN A 50 2.09 -15.16 0.27
CA GLN A 50 0.78 -15.61 -0.25
C GLN A 50 -0.20 -14.47 -0.52
N LEU A 51 0.22 -13.21 -0.34
CA LEU A 51 -0.70 -12.08 -0.46
C LEU A 51 -1.11 -11.86 -1.91
N GLU A 52 -2.40 -12.01 -2.16
CA GLU A 52 -3.02 -11.85 -3.48
C GLU A 52 -3.82 -10.54 -3.58
N ASN A 53 -4.36 -10.05 -2.45
CA ASN A 53 -5.18 -8.84 -2.39
C ASN A 53 -4.72 -7.92 -1.25
N LEU A 54 -4.38 -6.68 -1.60
CA LEU A 54 -4.02 -5.63 -0.67
C LEU A 54 -4.98 -4.45 -0.85
N LYS A 55 -5.72 -4.12 0.22
CA LYS A 55 -6.48 -2.88 0.33
C LYS A 55 -5.79 -1.92 1.31
N VAL A 56 -5.62 -0.66 0.93
CA VAL A 56 -5.01 0.36 1.78
C VAL A 56 -5.88 1.62 1.85
N TYR A 57 -6.23 2.00 3.07
CA TYR A 57 -6.82 3.29 3.40
C TYR A 57 -5.72 4.32 3.65
N ILE A 58 -5.59 5.28 2.73
CA ILE A 58 -4.58 6.35 2.77
C ILE A 58 -5.09 7.43 3.72
N CYS A 59 -4.45 7.56 4.88
CA CYS A 59 -4.80 8.56 5.90
C CYS A 59 -3.65 9.53 6.20
N SER A 60 -2.55 9.49 5.43
CA SER A 60 -1.35 10.31 5.64
C SER A 60 -0.58 10.56 4.34
N LYS A 61 0.34 11.54 4.35
CA LYS A 61 1.33 11.75 3.27
C LYS A 61 2.42 10.67 3.34
N ASN A 62 3.21 10.51 2.27
CA ASN A 62 4.30 9.54 2.15
C ASN A 62 3.80 8.06 2.23
N TRP A 63 2.51 7.84 1.96
CA TRP A 63 1.87 6.52 1.92
C TRP A 63 2.46 5.63 0.81
N SER A 64 2.92 6.26 -0.28
CA SER A 64 3.52 5.56 -1.42
C SER A 64 4.79 4.82 -1.02
N LYS A 65 5.58 5.37 -0.09
CA LYS A 65 6.81 4.73 0.41
C LYS A 65 6.48 3.39 1.07
N LEU A 66 5.51 3.35 1.96
CA LEU A 66 5.08 2.11 2.62
C LEU A 66 4.60 1.08 1.60
N LEU A 67 3.72 1.50 0.69
CA LEU A 67 3.18 0.62 -0.34
C LEU A 67 4.26 -0.01 -1.19
N VAL A 68 5.24 0.77 -1.64
CA VAL A 68 6.35 0.27 -2.46
C VAL A 68 7.10 -0.87 -1.78
N HIS A 69 7.32 -0.78 -0.47
CA HIS A 69 7.96 -1.84 0.28
C HIS A 69 7.06 -3.07 0.44
N LEU A 70 5.76 -2.87 0.70
CA LEU A 70 4.79 -3.98 0.73
C LEU A 70 4.71 -4.69 -0.63
N LEU A 71 4.70 -3.95 -1.72
CA LEU A 71 4.70 -4.46 -3.08
C LEU A 71 5.96 -5.28 -3.37
N LYS A 72 7.13 -4.80 -2.94
CA LYS A 72 8.41 -5.56 -3.04
C LYS A 72 8.35 -6.88 -2.26
N GLY A 73 7.66 -6.90 -1.12
CA GLY A 73 7.46 -8.09 -0.29
C GLY A 73 6.34 -9.03 -0.77
N SER A 74 5.58 -8.69 -1.82
CA SER A 74 4.35 -9.40 -2.19
C SER A 74 4.36 -9.88 -3.66
N PRO A 75 5.18 -10.89 -4.01
CA PRO A 75 5.39 -11.30 -5.40
C PRO A 75 4.16 -11.93 -6.08
N HIS A 76 3.15 -12.31 -5.30
CA HIS A 76 1.90 -12.89 -5.79
C HIS A 76 0.73 -11.91 -5.74
N LEU A 77 1.00 -10.61 -5.50
CA LEU A 77 -0.07 -9.63 -5.40
C LEU A 77 -0.77 -9.45 -6.75
N ARG A 78 -2.08 -9.67 -6.79
CA ARG A 78 -2.92 -9.57 -7.99
C ARG A 78 -3.84 -8.36 -7.94
N ILE A 79 -4.28 -7.96 -6.75
CA ILE A 79 -5.21 -6.84 -6.56
C ILE A 79 -4.61 -5.83 -5.59
N LEU A 80 -4.53 -4.57 -6.03
CA LEU A 80 -4.20 -3.42 -5.20
C LEU A 80 -5.39 -2.44 -5.21
N ASP A 81 -5.95 -2.16 -4.03
CA ASP A 81 -7.09 -1.26 -3.84
C ASP A 81 -6.74 -0.12 -2.89
N LEU A 82 -6.66 1.10 -3.41
CA LEU A 82 -6.32 2.30 -2.65
C LEU A 82 -7.56 3.14 -2.42
N GLU A 83 -7.76 3.60 -1.19
CA GLU A 83 -8.88 4.47 -0.83
C GLU A 83 -8.38 5.64 0.03
N ALA A 84 -8.43 6.84 -0.51
CA ALA A 84 -8.11 8.06 0.24
C ALA A 84 -9.20 8.32 1.29
N ASP A 85 -8.79 8.49 2.54
CA ASP A 85 -9.71 8.80 3.63
C ASP A 85 -10.10 10.28 3.58
N LYS A 86 -11.36 10.55 3.18
CA LYS A 86 -11.91 11.91 3.07
C LYS A 86 -12.00 12.64 4.41
N ASN A 87 -11.97 11.93 5.53
CA ASN A 87 -12.10 12.52 6.86
C ASN A 87 -10.75 12.98 7.43
N TYR A 88 -9.64 12.69 6.74
CA TYR A 88 -8.32 13.10 7.16
C TYR A 88 -7.98 14.50 6.67
N LYS A 89 -8.02 15.49 7.58
CA LYS A 89 -7.43 16.81 7.35
C LYS A 89 -5.92 16.63 7.23
N GLN A 90 -5.37 16.97 6.06
CA GLN A 90 -3.93 16.97 5.78
C GLN A 90 -3.18 17.69 6.91
N VAL A 91 -2.52 16.93 7.79
CA VAL A 91 -1.51 17.50 8.69
C VAL A 91 -0.26 17.72 7.85
N SER A 92 0.23 18.95 7.80
CA SER A 92 1.32 19.36 6.92
C SER A 92 2.65 18.78 7.38
N TRP A 93 3.02 17.61 6.87
CA TRP A 93 4.42 17.14 6.93
C TRP A 93 5.21 17.63 5.71
N SER A 94 6.47 17.99 5.94
CA SER A 94 7.44 18.51 4.98
C SER A 94 7.88 17.49 3.92
N LYS A 95 8.13 18.00 2.71
CA LYS A 95 8.57 17.30 1.50
C LYS A 95 9.83 16.47 1.73
N ASN A 96 9.72 15.15 1.75
CA ASN A 96 10.83 14.24 1.50
C ASN A 96 10.32 13.09 0.63
N GLN A 97 10.46 13.27 -0.69
CA GLN A 97 10.08 12.29 -1.69
C GLN A 97 11.15 11.20 -1.75
N SER A 98 10.85 10.01 -1.25
CA SER A 98 11.71 8.85 -1.46
C SER A 98 11.51 8.31 -2.86
N SER A 99 12.61 8.17 -3.61
CA SER A 99 12.63 7.60 -4.95
C SER A 99 12.11 6.16 -4.95
N VAL A 100 11.17 5.87 -5.82
CA VAL A 100 10.53 4.56 -5.88
C VAL A 100 11.31 3.60 -6.80
N PRO A 101 11.68 2.39 -6.33
CA PRO A 101 12.31 1.37 -7.16
C PRO A 101 11.35 0.73 -8.17
N LYS A 102 11.91 0.43 -9.35
CA LYS A 102 11.22 0.30 -10.64
C LYS A 102 10.80 -1.13 -11.06
N TYR A 103 10.78 -2.16 -10.20
CA TYR A 103 10.82 -3.55 -10.73
C TYR A 103 9.93 -4.63 -10.08
N PHE A 104 8.90 -4.29 -9.31
CA PHE A 104 8.18 -5.29 -8.48
C PHE A 104 6.70 -5.59 -8.84
N LEU A 105 6.16 -5.09 -9.95
CA LEU A 105 4.71 -5.15 -10.24
C LEU A 105 4.28 -6.21 -11.26
N ASN A 106 5.08 -7.27 -11.44
CA ASN A 106 4.86 -8.24 -12.52
C ASN A 106 3.61 -9.11 -12.34
N SER A 107 3.06 -9.25 -11.13
CA SER A 107 1.86 -10.06 -10.86
C SER A 107 0.56 -9.26 -10.77
N LEU A 108 0.64 -7.93 -10.77
CA LEU A 108 -0.51 -7.08 -10.49
C LEU A 108 -1.49 -7.09 -11.66
N GLU A 109 -2.72 -7.57 -11.42
CA GLU A 109 -3.78 -7.71 -12.42
C GLU A 109 -4.87 -6.65 -12.31
N THR A 110 -5.16 -6.19 -11.10
CA THR A 110 -6.20 -5.19 -10.84
C THR A 110 -5.65 -4.08 -9.96
N PHE A 111 -5.87 -2.85 -10.39
CA PHE A 111 -5.53 -1.67 -9.61
C PHE A 111 -6.75 -0.76 -9.45
N LYS A 112 -7.05 -0.37 -8.22
CA LYS A 112 -8.11 0.58 -7.90
C LYS A 112 -7.54 1.72 -7.09
N PHE A 113 -7.97 2.93 -7.41
CA PHE A 113 -7.61 4.12 -6.64
C PHE A 113 -8.83 5.05 -6.53
N LYS A 114 -9.45 5.01 -5.36
CA LYS A 114 -10.55 5.89 -4.99
C LYS A 114 -10.02 7.09 -4.20
N GLY A 115 -10.39 8.28 -4.63
CA GLY A 115 -9.92 9.53 -4.05
C GLY A 115 -8.60 10.03 -4.64
N TYR A 116 -8.25 9.59 -5.86
CA TYR A 116 -7.06 10.06 -6.57
C TYR A 116 -7.15 11.58 -6.83
N ASN A 117 -6.10 12.29 -6.45
CA ASN A 117 -5.95 13.72 -6.63
C ASN A 117 -4.85 14.02 -7.65
N SER A 118 -5.24 14.41 -8.87
CA SER A 118 -4.30 14.75 -9.94
C SER A 118 -3.39 15.96 -9.64
N LYS A 119 -3.75 16.79 -8.65
CA LYS A 119 -2.92 17.91 -8.19
C LYS A 119 -1.86 17.45 -7.17
N ASP A 120 -2.06 16.31 -6.51
CA ASP A 120 -1.08 15.74 -5.61
C ASP A 120 0.04 15.05 -6.40
N GLU A 121 1.29 15.35 -6.04
CA GLU A 121 2.47 14.84 -6.71
C GLU A 121 2.75 13.36 -6.38
N GLU A 122 2.51 12.97 -5.12
CA GLU A 122 2.68 11.59 -4.67
C GLU A 122 1.71 10.66 -5.39
N ASP A 123 0.45 11.10 -5.53
CA ASP A 123 -0.57 10.41 -6.32
C ASP A 123 -0.13 10.22 -7.78
N ARG A 124 0.33 11.29 -8.45
CA ARG A 124 0.77 11.22 -9.86
C ARG A 124 1.98 10.30 -10.03
N ASP A 125 2.96 10.39 -9.15
CA ASP A 125 4.18 9.61 -9.22
C ASP A 125 3.89 8.13 -8.99
N PHE A 126 3.05 7.80 -8.01
CA PHE A 126 2.62 6.43 -7.76
C PHE A 126 1.81 5.87 -8.94
N MET A 127 0.90 6.65 -9.50
CA MET A 127 0.17 6.26 -10.71
C MET A 127 1.10 5.98 -11.89
N SER A 128 2.08 6.85 -12.13
CA SER A 128 3.09 6.68 -13.17
C SER A 128 3.89 5.39 -12.95
N LEU A 129 4.28 5.10 -11.71
CA LEU A 129 4.95 3.85 -11.35
C LEU A 129 4.10 2.62 -11.69
N ILE A 130 2.83 2.60 -11.26
CA ILE A 130 1.93 1.47 -11.54
C ILE A 130 1.84 1.24 -13.04
N PHE A 131 1.52 2.25 -13.83
CA PHE A 131 1.34 2.07 -15.28
C PHE A 131 2.64 1.73 -16.02
N LYS A 132 3.78 2.19 -15.51
CA LYS A 132 5.08 1.88 -16.12
C LYS A 132 5.53 0.45 -15.86
N HIS A 133 5.14 -0.15 -14.72
CA HIS A 133 5.74 -1.39 -14.24
C HIS A 133 4.75 -2.56 -14.07
N ALA A 134 3.45 -2.31 -13.94
CA ALA A 134 2.42 -3.35 -13.83
C ALA A 134 2.08 -3.96 -15.21
N ARG A 135 2.94 -4.84 -15.70
CA ARG A 135 2.82 -5.44 -17.06
C ARG A 135 1.62 -6.38 -17.22
N CYS A 136 1.11 -6.95 -16.13
CA CYS A 136 0.00 -7.90 -16.15
C CYS A 136 -1.34 -7.25 -15.81
N LEU A 137 -1.41 -5.91 -15.79
CA LEU A 137 -2.60 -5.17 -15.42
C LEU A 137 -3.72 -5.37 -16.45
N LYS A 138 -4.84 -5.93 -15.99
CA LYS A 138 -6.04 -6.23 -16.80
C LYS A 138 -7.18 -5.26 -16.52
N SER A 139 -7.26 -4.74 -15.30
CA SER A 139 -8.34 -3.84 -14.87
C SER A 139 -7.77 -2.68 -14.06
N THR A 140 -8.24 -1.48 -14.38
CA THR A 140 -7.93 -0.26 -13.63
C THR A 140 -9.21 0.50 -13.34
N SER A 141 -9.39 0.96 -12.09
CA SER A 141 -10.51 1.82 -11.71
C SER A 141 -9.99 3.00 -10.90
N ILE A 142 -10.18 4.21 -11.43
CA ILE A 142 -9.74 5.46 -10.79
C ILE A 142 -10.98 6.30 -10.55
N LEU A 143 -11.22 6.66 -9.30
CA LEU A 143 -12.29 7.57 -8.91
C LEU A 143 -11.65 8.83 -8.32
N HIS A 144 -11.95 9.98 -8.92
CA HIS A 144 -11.45 11.27 -8.46
C HIS A 144 -12.10 11.68 -7.13
N GLY A 145 -11.29 12.26 -6.25
CA GLY A 145 -11.68 12.75 -4.93
C GLY A 145 -12.36 14.11 -4.96
#